data_AF-A0A919PHQ9-F1
#
_entry.id   AF-A0A919PHQ9-F1
#
_cell.length_a   1.000
_cell.length_b   1.000
_cell.length_c   1.000
_cell.angle_alpha   90.00
_cell.angle_beta   90.00
_cell.angle_gamma   90.00
#
_symmetry.space_group_name_H-M   'P 1'
#
loop_
_entity.id
_entity.type
_entity.pdbx_description
1 polymer ?
#
loop_
_entity_poly.entity_id
_entity_poly.type
_entity_poly.pdbx_seq_one_letter_code
_entity_poly.pdbx_strand_id
1 'polypeptide(L)'
;MTFVFVSGDLALDFAGTLKWRRSAPEELLGTPADAGRWAVEAGVLTAPPAVSTPDLTALLVLREQVYGLTTAALAGRALPARDLRALNTAAAAVPPRVTLTAGGIRRVGDATAIGAAVAVAAAELLGGPEIAAVRECALEECTRLFVDRSRAGNRAWCGMEECGNRVKAAAYRARRGAVRAGAAGNDAAGDDAAGDDAAGDGAGGGGAAANGAAANGAAANGAAANGAAANGAGGGGAARGGEGGDSSVRGDVG
;
A
#
# COMPACT_ATOMS: atom_id res chain seq x y z
N MET A 1 2.85 -11.10 13.93
CA MET A 1 3.34 -10.09 12.97
C MET A 1 2.17 -9.20 12.55
N THR A 2 2.43 -7.92 12.32
CA THR A 2 1.43 -6.94 11.90
C THR A 2 1.46 -6.80 10.38
N PHE A 3 0.31 -6.84 9.72
CA PHE A 3 0.21 -6.55 8.29
C PHE A 3 0.28 -5.05 8.04
N VAL A 4 0.78 -4.67 6.87
CA VAL A 4 0.98 -3.26 6.50
C VAL A 4 0.31 -3.00 5.16
N PHE A 5 -0.62 -2.04 5.15
CA PHE A 5 -1.49 -1.68 4.03
C PHE A 5 -1.15 -0.28 3.53
N VAL A 6 -0.06 -0.17 2.77
CA VAL A 6 0.52 1.11 2.33
C VAL A 6 0.67 1.20 0.83
N SER A 7 0.37 0.09 0.13
CA SER A 7 0.50 -0.01 -1.32
C SER A 7 -0.64 0.72 -2.05
N GLY A 8 -1.76 0.99 -1.35
CA GLY A 8 -2.90 1.73 -1.90
C GLY A 8 -3.77 0.91 -2.85
N ASP A 9 -3.52 -0.39 -2.94
CA ASP A 9 -4.27 -1.34 -3.76
C ASP A 9 -4.24 -2.71 -3.07
N LEU A 10 -5.36 -3.43 -3.07
CA LEU A 10 -5.51 -4.71 -2.37
C LEU A 10 -4.54 -5.76 -2.89
N ALA A 11 -4.37 -5.86 -4.21
CA ALA A 11 -3.48 -6.84 -4.82
C ALA A 11 -2.02 -6.53 -4.52
N LEU A 12 -1.64 -5.24 -4.52
CA LEU A 12 -0.28 -4.83 -4.15
C LEU A 12 0.02 -4.97 -2.65
N ASP A 13 -0.97 -4.76 -1.77
CA ASP A 13 -0.81 -5.03 -0.35
C ASP A 13 -0.69 -6.54 -0.07
N PHE A 14 -1.42 -7.37 -0.83
CA PHE A 14 -1.27 -8.82 -0.79
C PHE A 14 0.12 -9.25 -1.29
N ALA A 15 0.57 -8.73 -2.43
CA ALA A 15 1.93 -8.95 -2.94
C ALA A 15 3.01 -8.52 -1.92
N GLY A 16 2.74 -7.45 -1.17
CA GLY A 16 3.61 -6.91 -0.12
C GLY A 16 3.68 -7.74 1.16
N THR A 17 2.97 -8.88 1.26
CA THR A 17 3.09 -9.82 2.39
C THR A 17 4.37 -10.65 2.36
N LEU A 18 5.05 -10.74 1.22
CA LEU A 18 6.46 -11.16 1.16
C LEU A 18 7.34 -9.93 1.05
N LYS A 19 8.07 -9.62 2.12
CA LYS A 19 9.00 -8.49 2.14
C LYS A 19 10.38 -8.93 1.64
N TRP A 20 11.17 -7.97 1.17
CA TRP A 20 12.60 -8.15 0.86
C TRP A 20 12.88 -9.30 -0.13
N ARG A 21 12.06 -9.42 -1.19
CA ARG A 21 12.10 -10.54 -2.16
C ARG A 21 13.47 -10.78 -2.80
N ARG A 22 14.31 -9.74 -2.88
CA ARG A 22 15.64 -9.78 -3.50
C ARG A 22 16.81 -9.89 -2.50
N SER A 23 16.55 -9.89 -1.19
CA SER A 23 17.60 -10.04 -0.16
C SER A 23 17.30 -11.20 0.78
N ALA A 24 16.83 -10.93 1.99
CA ALA A 24 16.43 -11.94 2.97
C ALA A 24 14.89 -11.94 3.09
N PRO A 25 14.17 -12.80 2.34
CA PRO A 25 12.72 -12.71 2.27
C PRO A 25 12.09 -12.96 3.63
N GLU A 26 11.13 -12.09 3.98
CA GLU A 26 10.35 -12.20 5.22
C GLU A 26 8.90 -12.48 4.84
N GLU A 27 8.44 -13.70 5.15
CA GLU A 27 7.09 -14.17 4.87
C GLU A 27 6.14 -13.81 6.00
N LEU A 28 5.09 -13.02 5.71
CA LEU A 28 4.05 -12.67 6.68
C LEU A 28 2.87 -13.65 6.67
N LEU A 29 2.70 -14.44 5.61
CA LEU A 29 1.70 -15.50 5.47
C LEU A 29 2.32 -16.88 5.72
N GLY A 30 2.92 -17.06 6.90
CA GLY A 30 3.65 -18.29 7.25
C GLY A 30 2.75 -19.49 7.56
N THR A 31 1.49 -19.24 7.94
CA THR A 31 0.52 -20.27 8.33
C THR A 31 -0.86 -20.01 7.71
N PRO A 32 -1.74 -21.03 7.62
CA PRO A 32 -3.09 -20.82 7.11
C PRO A 32 -3.90 -19.80 7.93
N ALA A 33 -3.67 -19.75 9.25
CA ALA A 33 -4.29 -18.75 10.12
C ALA A 33 -3.86 -17.32 9.76
N ASP A 34 -2.63 -17.11 9.30
CA ASP A 34 -2.14 -15.79 8.89
C ASP A 34 -2.91 -15.28 7.66
N ALA A 35 -3.22 -16.15 6.69
CA ALA A 35 -4.04 -15.79 5.53
C ALA A 35 -5.46 -15.39 5.94
N GLY A 36 -6.07 -16.11 6.88
CA GLY A 36 -7.37 -15.75 7.42
C GLY A 36 -7.37 -14.41 8.16
N ARG A 37 -6.33 -14.14 8.96
CA ARG A 37 -6.16 -12.82 9.62
C ARG A 37 -5.94 -11.71 8.60
N TRP A 38 -5.08 -11.93 7.60
CA TRP A 38 -4.81 -10.94 6.55
C TRP A 38 -6.09 -10.55 5.83
N ALA A 39 -6.94 -11.51 5.45
CA ALA A 39 -8.19 -11.22 4.78
C ALA A 39 -9.15 -10.35 5.59
N VAL A 40 -9.11 -10.47 6.92
CA VAL A 40 -9.91 -9.61 7.81
C VAL A 40 -9.30 -8.21 7.91
N GLU A 41 -8.00 -8.12 8.18
CA GLU A 41 -7.30 -6.83 8.32
C GLU A 41 -7.29 -6.03 7.01
N ALA A 42 -7.26 -6.71 5.85
CA ALA A 42 -7.38 -6.12 4.52
C ALA A 42 -8.81 -5.70 4.15
N GLY A 43 -9.81 -6.04 4.99
CA GLY A 43 -11.23 -5.75 4.75
C GLY A 43 -11.91 -6.63 3.70
N VAL A 44 -11.26 -7.72 3.27
CA VAL A 44 -11.83 -8.70 2.31
C VAL A 44 -12.95 -9.50 2.96
N LEU A 45 -12.74 -9.93 4.21
CA LEU A 45 -13.71 -10.68 5.02
C LEU A 45 -13.94 -9.98 6.36
N THR A 46 -15.08 -10.24 7.00
CA THR A 46 -15.34 -9.70 8.35
C THR A 46 -14.97 -10.64 9.49
N ALA A 47 -14.69 -11.90 9.18
CA ALA A 47 -14.22 -12.90 10.13
C ALA A 47 -13.26 -13.86 9.41
N PRO A 48 -12.27 -14.43 10.11
CA PRO A 48 -11.31 -15.33 9.48
C PRO A 48 -12.02 -16.62 9.04
N PRO A 49 -11.87 -17.06 7.78
CA PRO A 49 -12.38 -18.34 7.34
C PRO A 49 -11.47 -19.47 7.81
N ALA A 50 -11.95 -20.72 7.69
CA ALA A 50 -11.05 -21.86 7.71
C ALA A 50 -10.19 -21.83 6.44
N VAL A 51 -8.87 -21.88 6.61
CA VAL A 51 -7.89 -21.95 5.53
C VAL A 51 -7.06 -23.21 5.75
N SER A 52 -6.95 -24.04 4.72
CA SER A 52 -6.11 -25.24 4.75
C SER A 52 -4.68 -24.93 4.25
N THR A 53 -3.73 -25.85 4.46
CA THR A 53 -2.37 -25.72 3.90
C THR A 53 -2.35 -25.65 2.36
N PRO A 54 -3.15 -26.47 1.63
CA PRO A 54 -3.31 -26.31 0.18
C PRO A 54 -3.85 -24.94 -0.22
N ASP A 55 -4.83 -24.40 0.51
CA ASP A 55 -5.38 -23.07 0.23
C ASP A 55 -4.31 -21.98 0.39
N LEU A 56 -3.53 -22.04 1.48
CA LEU A 56 -2.41 -21.13 1.67
C LEU A 56 -1.43 -21.22 0.50
N THR A 57 -1.08 -22.44 0.06
CA THR A 57 -0.16 -22.62 -1.07
C THR A 57 -0.71 -22.00 -2.35
N ALA A 58 -2.00 -22.17 -2.63
CA ALA A 58 -2.66 -21.55 -3.78
C ALA A 58 -2.64 -20.00 -3.69
N LEU A 59 -2.90 -19.45 -2.51
CA LEU A 59 -2.82 -18.01 -2.24
C LEU A 59 -1.40 -17.45 -2.42
N LEU A 60 -0.38 -18.17 -1.95
CA LEU A 60 1.02 -17.78 -2.15
C LEU A 60 1.42 -17.83 -3.63
N VAL A 61 0.96 -18.83 -4.39
CA VAL A 61 1.18 -18.87 -5.85
C VAL A 61 0.52 -17.67 -6.53
N LEU A 62 -0.73 -17.36 -6.19
CA LEU A 62 -1.43 -16.19 -6.72
C LEU A 62 -0.69 -14.89 -6.39
N ARG A 63 -0.15 -14.77 -5.17
CA ARG A 63 0.65 -13.61 -4.75
C ARG A 63 1.84 -13.39 -5.67
N GLU A 64 2.57 -14.45 -5.98
CA GLU A 64 3.74 -14.37 -6.85
C GLU A 64 3.35 -14.04 -8.30
N GLN A 65 2.19 -14.52 -8.76
CA GLN A 65 1.65 -14.16 -10.08
C GLN A 65 1.27 -12.68 -10.17
N VAL A 66 0.60 -12.12 -9.15
CA VAL A 66 0.28 -10.69 -9.06
C VAL A 66 1.55 -9.85 -9.13
N TYR A 67 2.57 -10.21 -8.32
CA TYR A 67 3.85 -9.51 -8.31
C TYR A 67 4.57 -9.60 -9.68
N GLY A 68 4.64 -10.80 -10.26
CA GLY A 68 5.28 -11.06 -11.55
C GLY A 68 4.62 -10.31 -12.71
N LEU A 69 3.28 -10.30 -12.76
CA LEU A 69 2.52 -9.56 -13.76
C LEU A 69 2.71 -8.05 -13.62
N THR A 70 2.65 -7.53 -12.39
CA THR A 70 2.84 -6.09 -12.15
C THR A 70 4.24 -5.63 -12.53
N THR A 71 5.28 -6.37 -12.13
CA THR A 71 6.67 -6.03 -12.52
C THR A 71 6.94 -6.22 -14.01
N ALA A 72 6.23 -7.12 -14.70
CA ALA A 72 6.26 -7.22 -16.16
C ALA A 72 5.66 -5.97 -16.81
N ALA A 73 4.50 -5.52 -16.34
CA ALA A 73 3.86 -4.30 -16.82
C ALA A 73 4.74 -3.06 -16.61
N LEU A 74 5.32 -2.88 -15.42
CA LEU A 74 6.23 -1.77 -15.12
C LEU A 74 7.48 -1.74 -16.00
N ALA A 75 7.99 -2.92 -16.37
CA ALA A 75 9.14 -3.06 -17.25
C ALA A 75 8.79 -2.96 -18.75
N GLY A 76 7.53 -2.73 -19.11
CA GLY A 76 7.07 -2.73 -20.50
C GLY A 76 7.22 -4.10 -21.19
N ARG A 77 7.27 -5.20 -20.42
CA ARG A 77 7.40 -6.56 -20.92
C ARG A 77 6.03 -7.18 -21.17
N ALA A 78 5.98 -8.14 -22.09
CA ALA A 78 4.79 -8.95 -22.29
C ALA A 78 4.41 -9.69 -21.00
N LEU A 79 3.11 -9.73 -20.69
CA LEU A 79 2.58 -10.46 -19.54
C LEU A 79 2.69 -11.98 -19.79
N PRO A 80 3.27 -12.77 -18.87
CA PRO A 80 3.34 -14.21 -19.02
C PRO A 80 1.95 -14.83 -19.17
N ALA A 81 1.69 -15.48 -20.31
CA ALA A 81 0.36 -16.00 -20.64
C ALA A 81 -0.17 -17.03 -19.63
N ARG A 82 0.74 -17.80 -18.99
CA ARG A 82 0.40 -18.73 -17.91
C ARG A 82 -0.18 -18.00 -16.70
N ASP A 83 0.51 -16.96 -16.24
CA ASP A 83 0.13 -16.23 -15.03
C ASP A 83 -1.10 -15.36 -15.29
N LEU A 84 -1.23 -14.80 -16.49
CA LEU A 84 -2.44 -14.10 -16.93
C LEU A 84 -3.68 -15.01 -16.91
N ARG A 85 -3.56 -16.24 -17.42
CA ARG A 85 -4.66 -17.22 -17.36
C ARG A 85 -4.99 -17.60 -15.91
N ALA A 86 -3.98 -17.84 -15.08
CA ALA A 86 -4.20 -18.18 -13.68
C ALA A 86 -4.88 -17.05 -12.91
N LEU A 87 -4.47 -15.80 -13.13
CA LEU A 87 -5.10 -14.61 -12.54
C LEU A 87 -6.57 -14.53 -12.95
N ASN A 88 -6.86 -14.67 -14.26
CA ASN A 88 -8.24 -14.63 -14.76
C ASN A 88 -9.10 -15.77 -14.21
N THR A 89 -8.54 -16.99 -14.06
CA THR A 89 -9.25 -18.10 -13.41
C THR A 89 -9.58 -17.79 -11.96
N ALA A 90 -8.64 -17.22 -11.20
CA ALA A 90 -8.87 -16.81 -9.82
C ALA A 90 -9.92 -15.70 -9.73
N ALA A 91 -9.86 -14.70 -10.62
CA ALA A 91 -10.82 -13.60 -10.66
C ALA A 91 -12.25 -14.05 -11.02
N ALA A 92 -12.38 -15.14 -11.78
CA ALA A 92 -13.67 -15.73 -12.14
C ALA A 92 -14.28 -16.62 -11.02
N ALA A 93 -13.55 -16.88 -9.93
CA ALA A 93 -14.07 -17.64 -8.81
C ALA A 93 -15.09 -16.84 -7.98
N VAL A 94 -15.80 -17.52 -7.08
CA VAL A 94 -16.87 -16.90 -6.29
C VAL A 94 -16.28 -15.82 -5.36
N PRO A 95 -16.67 -14.54 -5.50
CA PRO A 95 -16.14 -13.48 -4.65
C PRO A 95 -16.78 -13.52 -3.24
N PRO A 96 -16.23 -12.78 -2.27
CA PRO A 96 -16.84 -12.65 -0.95
C PRO A 96 -18.28 -12.16 -1.05
N ARG A 97 -19.21 -12.85 -0.38
CA ARG A 97 -20.60 -12.40 -0.27
C ARG A 97 -20.65 -11.20 0.67
N VAL A 98 -21.16 -10.09 0.17
CA VAL A 98 -21.36 -8.87 0.94
C VAL A 98 -22.84 -8.76 1.33
N THR A 99 -23.12 -8.42 2.59
CA THR A 99 -24.47 -8.19 3.10
C THR A 99 -24.46 -7.00 4.04
N LEU A 100 -25.39 -6.06 3.87
CA LEU A 100 -25.62 -4.99 4.83
C LEU A 100 -26.49 -5.52 5.98
N THR A 101 -26.00 -5.40 7.20
CA THR A 101 -26.71 -5.76 8.44
C THR A 101 -26.93 -4.51 9.29
N ALA A 102 -27.77 -4.61 10.33
CA ALA A 102 -27.94 -3.52 11.30
C ALA A 102 -26.62 -3.12 11.99
N GLY A 103 -25.66 -4.04 12.11
CA GLY A 103 -24.32 -3.78 12.66
C GLY A 103 -23.26 -3.36 11.64
N GLY A 104 -23.66 -3.07 10.40
CA GLY A 104 -22.76 -2.69 9.31
C GLY A 104 -22.59 -3.77 8.25
N ILE A 105 -21.55 -3.64 7.44
CA ILE A 105 -21.28 -4.55 6.31
C ILE A 105 -20.67 -5.84 6.84
N ARG A 106 -21.26 -6.98 6.46
CA ARG A 106 -20.74 -8.33 6.69
C ARG A 106 -20.19 -8.90 5.37
N ARG A 107 -18.98 -9.45 5.40
CA ARG A 107 -18.31 -10.09 4.26
C ARG A 107 -17.94 -11.52 4.61
N VAL A 108 -18.43 -12.49 3.84
CA VAL A 108 -18.22 -13.92 4.09
C VAL A 108 -17.74 -14.61 2.84
N GLY A 109 -16.76 -15.48 2.99
CA GLY A 109 -16.16 -16.28 1.94
C GLY A 109 -15.15 -17.25 2.53
N ASP A 110 -14.68 -18.18 1.71
CA ASP A 110 -13.60 -19.10 2.04
C ASP A 110 -12.25 -18.59 1.47
N ALA A 111 -11.21 -19.43 1.48
CA ALA A 111 -9.93 -19.06 0.90
C ALA A 111 -9.98 -18.77 -0.61
N THR A 112 -10.88 -19.44 -1.34
CA THR A 112 -11.09 -19.17 -2.77
C THR A 112 -11.64 -17.75 -2.97
N ALA A 113 -12.56 -17.31 -2.12
CA ALA A 113 -13.08 -15.95 -2.14
C ALA A 113 -12.00 -14.89 -1.82
N ILE A 114 -11.03 -15.20 -0.95
CA ILE A 114 -9.86 -14.33 -0.72
C ILE A 114 -9.07 -14.17 -2.02
N GLY A 115 -8.74 -15.28 -2.68
CA GLY A 115 -8.03 -15.29 -3.96
C GLY A 115 -8.79 -14.54 -5.05
N ALA A 116 -10.11 -14.72 -5.14
CA ALA A 116 -10.95 -14.02 -6.10
C ALA A 116 -10.90 -12.50 -5.92
N ALA A 117 -11.04 -12.01 -4.68
CA ALA A 117 -10.99 -10.57 -4.40
C ALA A 117 -9.62 -9.95 -4.78
N VAL A 118 -8.52 -10.63 -4.44
CA VAL A 118 -7.17 -10.21 -4.81
C VAL A 118 -7.00 -10.21 -6.34
N ALA A 119 -7.45 -11.26 -7.01
CA ALA A 119 -7.30 -11.41 -8.45
C ALA A 119 -8.10 -10.37 -9.23
N VAL A 120 -9.32 -10.04 -8.78
CA VAL A 120 -10.12 -8.95 -9.34
C VAL A 120 -9.40 -7.61 -9.18
N ALA A 121 -8.91 -7.28 -7.98
CA ALA A 121 -8.15 -6.05 -7.75
C ALA A 121 -6.91 -5.96 -8.64
N ALA A 122 -6.17 -7.07 -8.80
CA ALA A 122 -5.01 -7.12 -9.69
C ALA A 122 -5.40 -6.91 -11.16
N ALA A 123 -6.49 -7.51 -11.62
CA ALA A 123 -6.97 -7.35 -12.98
C ALA A 123 -7.42 -5.91 -13.26
N GLU A 124 -8.16 -5.28 -12.34
CA GLU A 124 -8.56 -3.87 -12.42
C GLU A 124 -7.36 -2.94 -12.42
N LEU A 125 -6.34 -3.20 -11.59
CA LEU A 125 -5.10 -2.43 -11.56
C LEU A 125 -4.33 -2.56 -12.89
N LEU A 126 -4.07 -3.78 -13.35
CA LEU A 126 -3.26 -4.07 -14.53
C LEU A 126 -3.94 -3.62 -15.83
N GLY A 127 -5.27 -3.73 -15.91
CA GLY A 127 -6.06 -3.29 -17.06
C GLY A 127 -6.49 -1.82 -16.99
N GLY A 128 -6.36 -1.18 -15.83
CA GLY A 128 -6.82 0.17 -15.58
C GLY A 128 -5.73 1.24 -15.75
N PRO A 129 -6.11 2.52 -15.66
CA PRO A 129 -5.17 3.64 -15.79
C PRO A 129 -4.19 3.74 -14.61
N GLU A 130 -4.51 3.15 -13.45
CA GLU A 130 -3.68 3.25 -12.25
C GLU A 130 -2.32 2.54 -12.39
N ILE A 131 -2.17 1.58 -13.33
CA ILE A 131 -0.89 0.92 -13.58
C ILE A 131 0.24 1.92 -13.90
N ALA A 132 -0.09 3.04 -14.55
CA ALA A 132 0.88 4.10 -14.87
C ALA A 132 1.39 4.85 -13.63
N ALA A 133 0.64 4.79 -12.52
CA ALA A 133 1.02 5.38 -11.24
C ALA A 133 1.68 4.37 -10.30
N VAL A 134 1.79 3.09 -10.69
CA VAL A 134 2.47 2.09 -9.87
C VAL A 134 3.97 2.34 -9.88
N ARG A 135 4.57 2.29 -8.68
CA ARG A 135 6.00 2.43 -8.46
C ARG A 135 6.50 1.30 -7.58
N GLU A 136 7.77 1.00 -7.73
CA GLU A 136 8.51 0.20 -6.75
C GLU A 136 9.18 1.12 -5.72
N CYS A 137 9.29 0.67 -4.47
CA CYS A 137 9.96 1.41 -3.41
C CYS A 137 11.44 1.67 -3.75
N ALA A 138 11.88 2.93 -3.60
CA ALA A 138 13.26 3.34 -3.88
C ALA A 138 14.28 2.95 -2.78
N LEU A 139 13.86 2.24 -1.73
CA LEU A 139 14.80 1.65 -0.78
C LEU A 139 15.31 0.35 -1.41
N GLU A 140 16.63 0.25 -1.65
CA GLU A 140 17.29 -0.82 -2.43
C GLU A 140 16.74 -2.24 -2.15
N GLU A 141 16.67 -2.63 -0.88
CA GLU A 141 16.22 -3.96 -0.49
C GLU A 141 14.69 -4.13 -0.54
N CYS A 142 13.93 -3.04 -0.55
CA CYS A 142 12.47 -3.07 -0.49
C CYS A 142 11.87 -3.32 -1.87
N THR A 143 11.23 -4.47 -2.01
CA THR A 143 10.59 -4.90 -3.26
C THR A 143 9.09 -4.60 -3.28
N ARG A 144 8.59 -3.70 -2.43
CA ARG A 144 7.15 -3.41 -2.33
C ARG A 144 6.71 -2.48 -3.45
N LEU A 145 5.65 -2.86 -4.14
CA LEU A 145 4.97 -2.06 -5.17
C LEU A 145 3.84 -1.25 -4.53
N PHE A 146 3.58 -0.05 -5.02
CA PHE A 146 2.51 0.82 -4.54
C PHE A 146 1.98 1.75 -5.63
N VAL A 147 0.74 2.20 -5.50
CA VAL A 147 0.15 3.24 -6.34
C VAL A 147 0.54 4.62 -5.77
N ASP A 148 1.19 5.45 -6.59
CA ASP A 148 1.55 6.81 -6.23
C ASP A 148 0.38 7.77 -6.45
N ARG A 149 -0.48 7.89 -5.43
CA ARG A 149 -1.57 8.89 -5.39
C ARG A 149 -1.13 10.22 -4.74
N SER A 150 0.17 10.49 -4.62
CA SER A 150 0.63 11.78 -4.09
C SER A 150 0.31 12.91 -5.06
N ARG A 151 0.04 14.11 -4.53
CA ARG A 151 -0.33 15.28 -5.34
C ARG A 151 0.68 15.60 -6.45
N ALA A 152 1.96 15.40 -6.18
CA ALA A 152 3.04 15.65 -7.12
C ALA A 152 3.47 14.40 -7.91
N GLY A 153 2.88 13.23 -7.63
CA GLY A 153 3.26 11.96 -8.26
C GLY A 153 4.74 11.62 -8.09
N ASN A 154 5.33 11.97 -6.94
CA ASN A 154 6.77 11.83 -6.69
C ASN A 154 7.08 11.06 -5.40
N ARG A 155 6.15 10.22 -4.94
CA ARG A 155 6.37 9.37 -3.76
C ARG A 155 7.46 8.35 -4.10
N ALA A 156 8.58 8.42 -3.38
CA ALA A 156 9.71 7.51 -3.59
C ALA A 156 9.63 6.21 -2.78
N TRP A 157 8.84 6.17 -1.69
CA TRP A 157 8.84 5.03 -0.77
C TRP A 157 7.44 4.49 -0.51
N CYS A 158 7.35 3.17 -0.36
CA CYS A 158 6.09 2.46 -0.10
C CYS A 158 5.44 2.84 1.23
N GLY A 159 6.13 3.49 2.17
CA GLY A 159 5.55 3.95 3.43
C GLY A 159 6.54 4.76 4.24
N MET A 160 6.05 5.73 5.02
CA MET A 160 6.93 6.58 5.84
C MET A 160 7.56 5.77 6.99
N GLU A 161 6.79 4.94 7.69
CA GLU A 161 7.26 4.19 8.85
C GLU A 161 8.31 3.14 8.49
N GLU A 162 8.04 2.31 7.47
CA GLU A 162 8.93 1.20 7.12
C GLU A 162 10.16 1.64 6.34
N CYS A 163 10.00 2.47 5.31
CA CYS A 163 11.09 2.77 4.37
C CYS A 163 11.56 4.23 4.44
N GLY A 164 10.64 5.19 4.48
CA GLY A 164 10.99 6.62 4.51
C GLY A 164 11.84 7.00 5.73
N ASN A 165 11.47 6.49 6.91
CA ASN A 165 12.21 6.75 8.15
C ASN A 165 13.58 6.06 8.17
N ARG A 166 13.71 4.85 7.60
CA ARG A 166 15.00 4.16 7.47
C ARG A 166 15.99 4.96 6.63
N VAL A 167 15.55 5.48 5.49
CA VAL A 167 16.39 6.32 4.62
C VAL A 167 16.80 7.61 5.34
N LYS A 168 15.84 8.31 5.98
CA LYS A 168 16.12 9.53 6.75
C LYS A 168 17.11 9.27 7.89
N ALA A 169 16.96 8.17 8.63
CA ALA A 169 17.84 7.80 9.73
C ALA A 169 19.25 7.42 9.24
N ALA A 170 19.37 6.70 8.12
CA ALA A 170 20.67 6.41 7.51
C ALA A 170 21.40 7.70 7.08
N ALA A 171 20.69 8.60 6.39
CA ALA A 171 21.25 9.89 5.97
C ALA A 171 21.66 10.78 7.17
N TYR A 172 20.87 10.81 8.24
CA TYR A 172 21.23 11.52 9.48
C TYR A 172 22.48 10.94 10.13
N ARG A 173 22.59 9.61 10.24
CA ARG A 173 23.78 8.94 10.79
C ARG A 173 25.03 9.21 9.94
N ALA A 174 24.93 9.17 8.62
CA ALA A 174 26.05 9.49 7.72
C ALA A 174 26.55 10.92 7.92
N ARG A 175 25.64 11.90 8.02
CA ARG A 175 26.01 13.30 8.30
C ARG A 175 26.69 13.45 9.66
N ARG A 176 26.21 12.78 10.70
CA ARG A 176 26.83 12.86 12.04
C ARG A 176 28.17 12.11 12.14
N GLY A 177 28.32 11.02 11.40
CA GLY A 177 29.60 10.32 11.28
C GLY A 177 30.65 11.19 10.58
N ALA A 178 30.27 11.89 9.51
CA ALA A 178 31.15 12.84 8.82
C ALA A 178 31.54 14.03 9.71
N VAL A 179 30.61 14.58 10.50
CA VAL A 179 30.90 15.66 11.46
C VAL A 179 31.82 15.18 12.59
N ARG A 180 31.64 13.95 13.10
CA ARG A 180 32.49 13.38 14.16
C ARG A 180 33.90 13.02 13.64
N ALA A 181 34.00 12.55 12.40
CA ALA A 181 35.28 12.32 11.74
C ALA A 181 36.03 13.63 11.45
N GLY A 182 35.30 14.69 11.06
CA GLY A 182 35.87 16.03 10.90
C GLY A 182 36.35 16.67 12.21
N ALA A 183 35.66 16.43 13.32
CA ALA A 183 36.09 16.90 14.64
C ALA A 183 37.35 16.16 15.14
N ALA A 184 37.41 14.83 15.00
CA ALA A 184 38.58 14.04 15.39
C ALA A 184 39.84 14.32 14.52
N GLY A 185 39.66 14.82 13.29
CA GLY A 185 40.76 15.23 12.42
C GLY A 185 41.36 16.60 12.76
N ASN A 186 40.60 17.48 13.43
CA ASN A 186 41.08 18.79 13.86
C ASN A 186 41.84 18.74 15.20
N ASP A 187 41.55 17.77 16.06
CA ASP A 187 42.24 17.61 17.35
C ASP A 187 43.65 17.00 17.20
N ALA A 188 43.98 16.43 16.03
CA ALA A 188 45.30 15.83 15.74
C ALA A 188 46.29 16.79 15.06
N ALA A 189 45.88 18.03 14.76
CA ALA A 189 46.70 19.02 14.05
C ALA A 189 47.18 20.19 14.93
N GLY A 190 47.07 20.07 16.25
CA GLY A 190 47.46 21.13 17.19
C GLY A 190 48.41 20.61 18.26
N ASP A 191 49.65 20.29 17.87
CA ASP A 191 50.84 20.25 18.74
C ASP A 191 52.06 20.03 17.83
N ASP A 192 52.51 21.08 17.13
CA ASP A 192 53.88 21.25 16.59
C ASP A 192 53.97 22.52 15.72
N ALA A 193 54.40 23.66 16.31
CA ALA A 193 55.15 24.71 15.61
C ALA A 193 55.57 25.83 16.57
N ALA A 194 56.85 25.80 16.98
CA ALA A 194 57.60 26.98 17.39
C ALA A 194 58.42 27.48 16.20
N GLY A 195 58.52 28.80 16.01
CA GLY A 195 59.60 29.44 15.23
C GLY A 195 59.20 30.44 14.14
N ASP A 196 59.26 31.72 14.51
CA ASP A 196 59.88 32.88 13.85
C ASP A 196 59.34 33.53 12.53
N ASP A 197 59.02 34.82 12.69
CA ASP A 197 59.20 36.02 11.84
C ASP A 197 59.10 35.95 10.30
N ALA A 198 58.12 36.67 9.73
CA ALA A 198 58.36 37.71 8.72
C ALA A 198 57.05 38.43 8.28
N ALA A 199 57.17 39.76 8.14
CA ALA A 199 56.15 40.69 7.70
C ALA A 199 55.79 40.55 6.20
N GLY A 200 54.57 40.97 5.85
CA GLY A 200 54.15 41.18 4.45
C GLY A 200 52.70 41.61 4.32
N ASP A 201 52.48 42.92 4.19
CA ASP A 201 51.21 43.54 3.79
C ASP A 201 50.79 43.13 2.37
N GLY A 202 49.49 42.90 2.13
CA GLY A 202 48.98 42.65 0.78
C GLY A 202 47.46 42.42 0.74
N ALA A 203 46.75 43.40 0.19
CA ALA A 203 45.30 43.51 0.11
C ALA A 203 44.61 42.55 -0.88
N GLY A 204 43.29 42.37 -0.68
CA GLY A 204 42.32 42.45 -1.80
C GLY A 204 41.32 41.31 -1.97
N GLY A 205 40.03 41.65 -1.82
CA GLY A 205 38.85 41.09 -2.53
C GLY A 205 38.48 39.63 -2.23
N GLY A 206 37.30 39.29 -1.71
CA GLY A 206 35.96 39.71 -2.16
C GLY A 206 35.25 38.50 -2.76
N GLY A 207 34.04 38.16 -2.28
CA GLY A 207 33.21 37.14 -2.93
C GLY A 207 32.34 36.32 -1.98
N ALA A 208 31.14 36.81 -1.74
CA ALA A 208 30.09 36.15 -0.98
C ALA A 208 29.56 34.87 -1.66
N ALA A 209 29.21 33.86 -0.86
CA ALA A 209 28.25 32.82 -1.23
C ALA A 209 27.25 32.65 -0.08
N ALA A 210 26.08 33.28 -0.24
CA ALA A 210 24.92 33.07 0.59
C ALA A 210 24.24 31.75 0.18
N ASN A 211 23.99 30.86 1.15
CA ASN A 211 23.04 29.77 1.00
C ASN A 211 21.95 29.92 2.07
N GLY A 212 20.72 30.10 1.59
CA GLY A 212 19.53 30.32 2.38
C GLY A 212 19.09 29.09 3.16
N ALA A 213 18.69 29.33 4.41
CA ALA A 213 17.93 28.39 5.21
C ALA A 213 16.44 28.63 5.01
N ALA A 214 15.76 27.61 4.47
CA ALA A 214 14.31 27.52 4.42
C ALA A 214 13.75 27.34 5.84
N ALA A 215 12.81 28.20 6.24
CA ALA A 215 11.96 27.97 7.40
C ALA A 215 10.85 26.98 7.04
N ASN A 216 10.80 25.87 7.76
CA ASN A 216 9.70 24.90 7.72
C ASN A 216 8.48 25.44 8.46
N GLY A 217 7.34 25.53 7.77
CA GLY A 217 6.02 25.68 8.37
C GLY A 217 5.30 24.32 8.40
N ALA A 218 4.99 23.86 9.60
CA ALA A 218 4.26 22.63 9.88
C ALA A 218 2.75 22.75 9.60
N ALA A 219 2.12 21.68 9.12
CA ALA A 219 0.71 21.33 9.33
C ALA A 219 0.50 19.88 8.81
N ALA A 220 0.36 18.90 9.69
CA ALA A 220 -0.88 18.45 10.34
C ALA A 220 -1.63 17.38 9.53
N ASN A 221 -1.76 16.22 10.16
CA ASN A 221 -2.43 15.01 9.69
C ASN A 221 -3.92 15.22 9.44
N GLY A 222 -4.48 14.47 8.49
CA GLY A 222 -5.92 14.33 8.30
C GLY A 222 -6.25 13.00 7.64
N ALA A 223 -6.64 12.03 8.47
CA ALA A 223 -7.29 10.81 8.03
C ALA A 223 -8.65 11.17 7.40
N ALA A 224 -8.91 10.70 6.18
CA ALA A 224 -10.22 10.80 5.57
C ALA A 224 -10.83 9.39 5.48
N ALA A 225 -11.76 9.14 6.40
CA ALA A 225 -12.75 8.09 6.32
C ALA A 225 -13.69 8.35 5.14
N ASN A 226 -13.96 7.35 4.32
CA ASN A 226 -15.03 7.42 3.32
C ASN A 226 -16.37 7.17 4.02
N GLY A 227 -17.01 8.27 4.40
CA GLY A 227 -18.41 8.33 4.83
C GLY A 227 -19.36 8.36 3.62
N ALA A 228 -20.42 7.57 3.74
CA ALA A 228 -21.55 7.52 2.83
C ALA A 228 -22.24 8.89 2.73
N ALA A 229 -22.55 9.32 1.50
CA ALA A 229 -23.49 10.41 1.24
C ALA A 229 -24.83 9.81 0.82
N ALA A 230 -25.74 9.72 1.80
CA ALA A 230 -27.17 9.66 1.54
C ALA A 230 -27.65 11.09 1.27
N ASN A 231 -28.27 11.33 0.11
CA ASN A 231 -29.07 12.53 -0.11
C ASN A 231 -30.55 12.13 -0.13
N GLY A 232 -31.24 12.52 0.93
CA GLY A 232 -32.69 12.59 0.99
C GLY A 232 -33.13 14.06 1.08
N ALA A 233 -33.91 14.48 0.09
CA ALA A 233 -34.92 15.53 0.17
C ALA A 233 -36.02 15.05 -0.79
N GLY A 234 -37.30 14.91 -0.45
CA GLY A 234 -38.06 15.49 0.63
C GLY A 234 -39.16 16.38 0.04
N GLY A 235 -40.36 15.81 -0.16
CA GLY A 235 -41.63 16.56 -0.16
C GLY A 235 -42.47 16.55 -1.44
N GLY A 236 -43.70 16.04 -1.35
CA GLY A 236 -44.83 16.56 -2.13
C GLY A 236 -45.88 15.59 -2.67
N GLY A 237 -46.79 15.10 -1.80
CA GLY A 237 -48.23 15.01 -2.06
C GLY A 237 -48.81 14.06 -3.13
N ALA A 238 -49.65 13.11 -2.72
CA ALA A 238 -51.11 13.16 -2.93
C ALA A 238 -51.75 11.80 -2.63
N ALA A 239 -52.66 11.81 -1.65
CA ALA A 239 -53.63 10.74 -1.40
C ALA A 239 -54.73 10.72 -2.48
N ARG A 240 -55.22 9.52 -2.81
CA ARG A 240 -56.59 9.14 -3.26
C ARG A 240 -56.54 7.64 -3.57
N GLY A 241 -57.20 6.79 -2.78
CA GLY A 241 -58.60 6.37 -2.95
C GLY A 241 -58.56 4.91 -3.47
N GLY A 242 -58.96 3.90 -2.70
CA GLY A 242 -60.35 3.44 -2.55
C GLY A 242 -60.45 2.07 -3.24
N GLU A 243 -60.52 0.97 -2.49
CA GLU A 243 -61.73 0.15 -2.27
C GLU A 243 -61.98 -0.96 -3.31
N GLY A 244 -62.37 -2.13 -2.81
CA GLY A 244 -62.96 -3.24 -3.56
C GLY A 244 -62.00 -4.43 -3.77
N GLY A 245 -62.26 -5.64 -3.32
CA GLY A 245 -63.44 -6.21 -2.69
C GLY A 245 -63.18 -7.68 -2.40
N ASP A 246 -63.70 -8.11 -1.26
CA ASP A 246 -63.87 -9.49 -0.83
C ASP A 246 -64.85 -10.25 -1.75
N SER A 247 -64.56 -11.51 -2.09
CA SER A 247 -65.55 -12.60 -2.13
C SER A 247 -64.95 -13.94 -2.62
N SER A 248 -64.77 -14.82 -1.64
CA SER A 248 -65.36 -16.17 -1.55
C SER A 248 -65.32 -17.20 -2.71
N VAL A 249 -64.74 -18.36 -2.36
CA VAL A 249 -65.34 -19.73 -2.33
C VAL A 249 -65.91 -20.34 -3.63
N ARG A 250 -65.36 -21.51 -3.99
CA ARG A 250 -65.96 -22.82 -4.41
C ARG A 250 -64.83 -23.61 -5.12
N GLY A 251 -64.54 -24.90 -4.91
CA GLY A 251 -65.37 -26.06 -4.56
C GLY A 251 -65.31 -27.07 -5.73
N ASP A 252 -65.12 -28.37 -5.41
CA ASP A 252 -65.10 -29.59 -6.26
C ASP A 252 -63.85 -29.83 -7.13
N VAL A 253 -63.09 -30.94 -7.03
CA VAL A 253 -63.37 -32.39 -6.89
C VAL A 253 -64.11 -32.98 -8.09
N GLY A 254 -63.33 -33.59 -8.98
CA GLY A 254 -63.76 -34.37 -10.15
C GLY A 254 -62.55 -34.79 -10.96
#